data_AF-A0A2Z6D0L3-F1
#
_entry.id   AF-A0A2Z6D0L3-F1
#
_cell.length_a   1.000
_cell.length_b   1.000
_cell.length_c   1.000
_cell.angle_alpha   90.00
_cell.angle_beta   90.00
_cell.angle_gamma   90.00
#
_symmetry.space_group_name_H-M   'P 1'
#
loop_
_entity.id
_entity.type
_entity.pdbx_description
1 polymer ?
#
loop_
_entity_poly.entity_id
_entity_poly.type
_entity_poly.pdbx_seq_one_letter_code
_entity_poly.pdbx_strand_id
1 'polypeptide(L)'
;MKFNTIRAYSDNPQALRLDWLTVVFFGIIHALALLAPWCFSWSALAVALFLHWLFGSIGVCLGYHRLLSHRSLRVPKWLEYAIAILGALSLQGV
;
A
#
# COMPACT_ATOMS: atom_id res chain seq x y z
N MET A 1 18.40 -23.60 -30.52
CA MET A 1 17.26 -23.20 -29.67
C MET A 1 16.99 -21.73 -29.95
N LYS A 2 15.89 -21.37 -30.64
CA LYS A 2 15.58 -19.98 -30.98
C LYS A 2 15.02 -19.30 -29.73
N PHE A 3 15.77 -18.37 -29.14
CA PHE A 3 15.21 -17.45 -28.16
C PHE A 3 14.18 -16.59 -28.88
N ASN A 4 12.90 -16.89 -28.64
CA ASN A 4 11.80 -16.06 -29.10
C ASN A 4 11.92 -14.75 -28.30
N THR A 5 12.38 -13.70 -28.96
CA THR A 5 12.45 -12.36 -28.38
C THR A 5 11.07 -11.98 -27.91
N ILE A 6 10.89 -11.89 -26.58
CA ILE A 6 9.70 -11.27 -25.99
C ILE A 6 9.57 -9.91 -26.67
N ARG A 7 8.47 -9.67 -27.40
CA ARG A 7 8.15 -8.36 -27.97
C ARG A 7 8.03 -7.37 -26.82
N ALA A 8 9.13 -6.71 -26.49
CA ALA A 8 9.12 -5.62 -25.56
C ALA A 8 8.95 -4.33 -26.36
N TYR A 9 7.96 -3.54 -25.93
CA TYR A 9 7.68 -2.16 -26.29
C TYR A 9 6.73 -1.94 -27.48
N SER A 10 5.54 -1.41 -27.19
CA SER A 10 4.72 -0.74 -28.21
C SER A 10 5.26 0.68 -28.39
N ASP A 11 5.70 1.04 -29.60
CA ASP A 11 6.20 2.37 -29.97
C ASP A 11 5.15 3.49 -29.95
N ASN A 12 4.00 3.28 -29.30
CA ASN A 12 2.98 4.28 -29.13
C ASN A 12 3.00 4.76 -27.68
N PRO A 13 3.58 5.94 -27.39
CA PRO A 13 3.51 6.50 -26.05
C PRO A 13 2.04 6.79 -25.77
N GLN A 14 1.37 5.88 -25.06
CA GLN A 14 0.05 6.17 -24.53
C GLN A 14 0.20 7.39 -23.65
N ALA A 15 -0.44 8.50 -24.04
CA ALA A 15 -0.47 9.70 -23.25
C ALA A 15 -0.92 9.32 -21.83
N LEU A 16 -0.14 9.70 -20.82
CA LEU A 16 -0.43 9.40 -19.42
C LEU A 16 -1.81 9.94 -19.09
N ARG A 17 -2.80 9.05 -18.97
CA ARG A 17 -4.14 9.42 -18.55
C ARG A 17 -4.17 9.47 -17.03
N LEU A 18 -4.30 10.68 -16.48
CA LEU A 18 -4.46 10.86 -15.05
C LEU A 18 -5.85 10.37 -14.65
N ASP A 19 -5.89 9.46 -13.69
CA ASP A 19 -7.12 9.17 -12.97
C ASP A 19 -7.38 10.30 -11.97
N TRP A 20 -8.25 11.23 -12.36
CA TRP A 20 -8.58 12.40 -11.56
C TRP A 20 -9.17 12.04 -10.20
N LEU A 21 -9.85 10.89 -10.08
CA LEU A 21 -10.36 10.43 -8.78
C LEU A 21 -9.21 10.13 -7.82
N THR A 22 -8.24 9.33 -8.27
CA THR A 22 -7.02 9.03 -7.49
C THR A 22 -6.23 10.28 -7.16
N VAL A 23 -6.05 11.19 -8.14
CA VAL A 23 -5.32 12.46 -7.93
C VAL A 23 -6.00 13.31 -6.86
N VAL A 24 -7.31 13.51 -6.95
CA VAL A 24 -8.07 14.31 -5.97
C VAL A 24 -8.06 13.63 -4.60
N PHE A 25 -8.27 12.31 -4.54
CA PHE A 25 -8.25 11.56 -3.29
C PHE A 25 -6.93 11.72 -2.54
N PHE A 26 -5.79 11.43 -3.18
CA PHE A 26 -4.49 11.61 -2.55
C PHE A 26 -4.15 13.08 -2.32
N GLY A 27 -4.57 13.98 -3.20
CA GLY A 27 -4.40 15.42 -3.01
C GLY A 27 -5.04 15.93 -1.71
N ILE A 28 -6.28 15.51 -1.43
CA ILE A 28 -6.99 15.85 -0.18
C ILE A 28 -6.26 15.28 1.03
N ILE A 29 -5.84 14.02 1.00
CA ILE A 29 -5.12 13.39 2.13
C ILE A 29 -3.84 14.15 2.46
N HIS A 30 -3.05 14.56 1.46
CA HIS A 30 -1.83 15.34 1.68
C HIS A 30 -2.13 16.76 2.16
N ALA A 31 -3.16 17.42 1.62
CA ALA A 31 -3.58 18.74 2.08
C ALA A 31 -3.99 18.72 3.56
N LEU A 32 -4.71 17.68 4.00
CA LEU A 32 -5.04 17.48 5.42
C LEU A 32 -3.79 17.22 6.27
N ALA A 33 -2.82 16.47 5.77
CA ALA A 33 -1.57 16.23 6.49
C ALA A 33 -0.77 17.52 6.77
N LEU A 34 -0.91 18.55 5.93
CA LEU A 34 -0.30 19.87 6.19
C LEU A 34 -0.85 20.56 7.44
N LEU A 35 -2.02 20.17 7.94
CA LEU A 35 -2.59 20.69 9.19
C LEU A 35 -1.91 20.11 10.44
N ALA A 36 -1.01 19.14 10.29
CA ALA A 36 -0.34 18.46 11.41
C ALA A 36 0.29 19.40 12.47
N PRO A 37 0.97 20.52 12.13
CA PRO A 37 1.55 21.42 13.13
C PRO A 37 0.53 22.04 14.08
N TRP A 38 -0.70 22.29 13.60
CA TRP A 38 -1.78 22.88 14.40
C TRP A 38 -2.55 21.85 15.25
N CYS A 39 -2.48 20.57 14.89
CA CYS A 39 -3.14 19.47 15.59
C CYS A 39 -2.15 18.56 16.34
N PHE A 40 -0.90 19.01 16.52
CA PHE A 40 0.18 18.17 17.03
C PHE A 40 0.02 17.81 18.51
N SER A 41 0.28 16.54 18.83
CA SER A 41 0.53 16.08 20.19
C SER A 41 1.52 14.91 20.16
N TRP A 42 2.30 14.74 21.23
CA TRP A 42 3.25 13.63 21.35
C TRP A 42 2.58 12.25 21.31
N SER A 43 1.37 12.14 21.89
CA SER A 43 0.57 10.92 21.82
C SER A 43 0.11 10.63 20.39
N ALA A 44 -0.34 11.64 19.64
CA ALA A 44 -0.71 11.49 18.23
C ALA A 44 0.49 11.06 17.37
N LEU A 45 1.68 11.62 17.62
CA LEU A 45 2.90 11.21 16.93
C LEU A 45 3.24 9.74 17.21
N ALA A 46 3.18 9.31 18.48
CA ALA A 46 3.44 7.92 18.85
C ALA A 46 2.45 6.96 18.18
N VAL A 47 1.16 7.31 18.17
CA VAL A 47 0.12 6.53 17.47
C VAL A 47 0.37 6.49 15.97
N ALA A 48 0.71 7.61 15.34
CA ALA A 48 1.00 7.67 13.91
C ALA A 48 2.18 6.75 13.52
N LEU A 49 3.27 6.78 14.29
CA LEU A 49 4.43 5.91 14.07
C LEU A 49 4.09 4.43 14.27
N PHE A 50 3.33 4.11 15.32
CA PHE A 50 2.89 2.75 15.59
C PHE A 50 2.00 2.21 14.47
N LEU A 51 1.00 2.98 14.04
CA LEU A 51 0.10 2.58 12.94
C LEU A 51 0.84 2.48 11.62
N HIS A 52 1.80 3.39 11.33
CA HIS A 52 2.64 3.31 10.15
C HIS A 52 3.43 1.99 10.12
N TRP A 53 4.08 1.63 11.22
CA TRP A 53 4.78 0.35 11.34
C TRP A 53 3.82 -0.84 11.21
N LEU A 54 2.69 -0.81 11.92
CA LEU A 54 1.73 -1.91 11.95
C LEU A 54 1.15 -2.18 10.55
N PHE A 55 0.67 -1.16 9.84
CA PHE A 55 0.07 -1.33 8.52
C PHE A 55 1.10 -1.62 7.44
N GLY A 56 2.27 -0.96 7.48
CA GLY A 56 3.34 -1.20 6.50
C GLY A 56 4.04 -2.55 6.71
N SER A 57 4.57 -2.81 7.90
CA SER A 57 5.36 -4.03 8.15
C SER A 57 4.49 -5.27 8.29
N ILE A 58 3.42 -5.21 9.10
CA ILE A 58 2.57 -6.38 9.34
C ILE A 58 1.51 -6.50 8.23
N GLY A 59 0.81 -5.41 7.89
CA GLY A 59 -0.21 -5.45 6.84
C GLY A 59 0.38 -5.75 5.46
N VAL A 60 1.29 -4.93 4.96
CA VAL A 60 1.82 -5.04 3.59
C VAL A 60 2.92 -6.10 3.49
N CYS A 61 4.01 -5.97 4.25
CA CYS A 61 5.17 -6.86 4.08
C CYS A 61 4.91 -8.29 4.56
N LEU A 62 4.25 -8.49 5.70
CA LEU A 62 3.90 -9.82 6.19
C LEU A 62 2.60 -10.35 5.55
N GLY A 63 1.56 -9.53 5.48
CA GLY A 63 0.26 -9.90 4.92
C GLY A 63 0.26 -10.01 3.41
N TYR A 64 0.21 -8.89 2.71
CA TYR A 64 0.07 -8.89 1.25
C TYR A 64 1.23 -9.60 0.57
N HIS A 65 2.47 -9.24 0.92
CA HIS A 65 3.65 -9.77 0.25
C HIS A 65 3.94 -11.24 0.62
N ARG A 66 4.14 -11.59 1.89
CA ARG A 66 4.54 -12.96 2.30
C ARG A 66 3.39 -13.95 2.39
N LEU A 67 2.27 -13.55 3.00
CA LEU A 67 1.16 -14.46 3.30
C LEU A 67 0.22 -14.66 2.12
N LEU A 68 -0.14 -13.60 1.37
CA LEU A 68 -1.12 -13.69 0.28
C LEU A 68 -0.48 -13.89 -1.10
N SER A 69 0.56 -13.11 -1.44
CA SER A 69 1.19 -13.16 -2.76
C SER A 69 2.19 -14.31 -2.90
N HIS A 70 3.20 -14.38 -2.02
CA HIS A 70 4.22 -15.42 -2.09
C HIS A 70 3.84 -16.73 -1.40
N ARG A 71 2.81 -16.71 -0.54
CA ARG A 71 2.35 -17.89 0.23
C ARG A 71 3.50 -18.57 1.01
N SER A 72 4.53 -17.80 1.41
CA SER A 72 5.73 -18.30 2.09
C SER A 72 5.54 -18.49 3.60
N LEU A 73 4.42 -17.98 4.13
CA LEU A 73 4.03 -18.08 5.54
C LEU A 73 2.66 -18.75 5.62
N ARG A 74 2.47 -19.62 6.63
CA ARG A 74 1.16 -20.20 6.95
C ARG A 74 0.84 -19.93 8.40
N VAL A 75 -0.35 -19.40 8.64
CA VAL A 75 -0.88 -19.07 9.97
C VAL A 75 -2.31 -19.62 10.10
N PRO A 76 -2.84 -19.76 11.33
CA PRO A 76 -4.26 -20.07 11.52
C PRO A 76 -5.17 -19.07 10.80
N LYS A 77 -6.32 -19.52 10.28
CA LYS A 77 -7.17 -18.69 9.43
C LYS A 77 -7.65 -17.38 10.06
N TRP A 78 -7.94 -17.37 11.35
CA TRP A 78 -8.33 -16.13 12.05
C TRP A 78 -7.22 -15.08 11.99
N LEU A 79 -5.96 -15.50 12.10
CA LEU A 79 -4.80 -14.60 12.04
C LEU A 79 -4.51 -14.15 10.61
N GLU A 80 -4.72 -15.03 9.62
CA GLU A 80 -4.64 -14.67 8.20
C GLU A 80 -5.62 -13.54 7.86
N TYR A 81 -6.88 -13.64 8.33
CA TYR A 81 -7.87 -12.59 8.13
C TYR A 81 -7.50 -11.30 8.87
N ALA A 82 -7.04 -11.40 10.12
CA ALA A 82 -6.61 -10.22 10.88
C ALA A 82 -5.47 -9.47 10.16
N ILE A 83 -4.45 -10.18 9.69
CA ILE A 83 -3.32 -9.60 8.95
C ILE A 83 -3.79 -9.03 7.60
N ALA A 84 -4.70 -9.71 6.90
CA ALA A 84 -5.25 -9.21 5.63
C ALA A 84 -6.05 -7.92 5.81
N ILE A 85 -6.80 -7.78 6.91
CA ILE A 85 -7.51 -6.54 7.26
C ILE A 85 -6.50 -5.41 7.54
N LEU A 86 -5.42 -5.68 8.30
CA LEU A 86 -4.36 -4.69 8.51
C LEU A 86 -3.72 -4.25 7.19
N GLY A 87 -3.55 -5.18 6.24
CA GLY A 87 -3.13 -4.85 4.88
C GLY A 87 -4.14 -3.94 4.16
N ALA A 88 -5.45 -4.21 4.28
CA ALA A 88 -6.49 -3.40 3.64
C ALA A 88 -6.52 -1.95 4.16
N LEU A 89 -6.25 -1.77 5.45
CA LEU A 89 -6.15 -0.46 6.08
C LEU A 89 -4.93 0.37 5.60
N SER A 90 -3.97 -0.24 4.90
CA SER A 90 -2.82 0.46 4.33
C SER A 90 -3.12 1.22 3.02
N LEU A 91 -4.29 0.98 2.41
CA LEU A 91 -4.71 1.57 1.14
C LEU A 91 -3.73 1.31 -0.05
N GLN A 92 -2.91 0.26 0.01
CA GLN A 92 -1.93 -0.05 -1.05
C GLN A 92 -2.44 -0.97 -2.17
N GLY A 93 -3.67 -1.47 -2.08
CA GLY A 93 -4.17 -2.50 -2.99
C GLY A 93 -3.43 -3.83 -2.83
N VAL A 94 -3.96 -4.89 -3.44
CA VAL A 94 -3.31 -6.21 -3.56
C VAL A 94 -3.03 -6.48 -5.03
#